data_AF-A0A7S4UVV8-F1
#
_entry.id   AF-A0A7S4UVV8-F1
#
_cell.length_a   1.000
_cell.length_b   1.000
_cell.length_c   1.000
_cell.angle_alpha   90.00
_cell.angle_beta   90.00
_cell.angle_gamma   90.00
#
_symmetry.space_group_name_H-M   'P 1'
#
loop_
_entity.id
_entity.type
_entity.pdbx_description
1 polymer ?
#
loop_
_entity_poly.entity_id
_entity_poly.type
_entity_poly.pdbx_seq_one_letter_code
_entity_poly.pdbx_strand_id
1 'polypeptide(L)'
;KSRSKIDGKRQKPNSTSQITTTTPNEIPSFLNHHNSIVAIAFIGKQAFTKFRKHFVQHCQKEDFVMMTQNDSRSRCIKMIVLPSSSRANSRVTLEEKVDIWKHELMPLLLPPISE
;
A
#
# COMPACT_ATOMS: atom_id res chain seq x y z
N LYS A 1 35.52 -12.51 22.74
CA LYS A 1 34.81 -11.51 21.90
C LYS A 1 34.37 -12.21 20.61
N SER A 2 33.17 -12.79 20.59
CA SER A 2 32.63 -13.52 19.43
C SER A 2 31.91 -12.55 18.49
N ARG A 3 32.37 -12.43 17.25
CA ARG A 3 31.66 -11.77 16.16
C ARG A 3 30.72 -12.79 15.51
N SER A 4 29.42 -12.67 15.76
CA SER A 4 28.41 -13.44 15.04
C SER A 4 28.34 -12.94 13.60
N LYS A 5 28.79 -13.77 12.65
CA LYS A 5 28.51 -13.59 11.22
C LYS A 5 27.00 -13.77 11.01
N ILE A 6 26.32 -12.73 10.56
CA ILE A 6 24.98 -12.84 10.01
C ILE A 6 25.17 -13.41 8.61
N ASP A 7 25.00 -14.73 8.46
CA ASP A 7 24.94 -15.37 7.14
C ASP A 7 23.67 -14.90 6.44
N GLY A 8 23.82 -13.86 5.62
CA GLY A 8 22.85 -13.45 4.63
C GLY A 8 22.67 -14.57 3.60
N LYS A 9 21.83 -15.55 3.92
CA LYS A 9 21.38 -16.55 2.96
C LYS A 9 20.64 -15.82 1.84
N ARG A 10 21.34 -15.58 0.73
CA ARG A 10 20.72 -15.26 -0.56
C ARG A 10 19.71 -16.37 -0.87
N GLN A 11 18.43 -16.05 -0.85
CA GLN A 11 17.41 -16.92 -1.43
C GLN A 11 17.72 -17.06 -2.92
N LYS A 12 18.02 -18.29 -3.35
CA LYS A 12 18.14 -18.64 -4.77
C LYS A 12 16.77 -18.38 -5.44
N PRO A 13 16.73 -17.81 -6.65
CA PRO A 13 15.46 -17.60 -7.35
C PRO A 13 14.95 -18.96 -7.85
N ASN A 14 14.10 -19.63 -7.07
CA ASN A 14 13.18 -20.59 -7.67
C ASN A 14 12.11 -19.78 -8.43
N SER A 15 11.95 -20.11 -9.70
CA SER A 15 11.15 -19.44 -10.74
C SER A 15 9.63 -19.49 -10.51
N THR A 16 9.18 -19.56 -9.27
CA THR A 16 7.78 -19.49 -8.84
C THR A 16 7.72 -18.98 -7.40
N SER A 17 8.13 -17.73 -7.19
CA SER A 17 7.78 -16.99 -5.97
C SER A 17 6.30 -16.60 -6.02
N GLN A 18 5.42 -17.60 -6.12
CA GLN A 18 4.01 -17.39 -5.83
C GLN A 18 3.90 -17.06 -4.35
N ILE A 19 3.24 -15.95 -4.04
CA ILE A 19 2.90 -15.57 -2.67
C ILE A 19 2.09 -16.74 -2.08
N THR A 20 2.70 -17.49 -1.16
CA THR A 20 2.14 -18.73 -0.58
C THR A 20 1.17 -18.47 0.56
N THR A 21 1.06 -17.23 1.04
CA THR A 21 0.10 -16.85 2.06
C THR A 21 -1.29 -16.66 1.44
N THR A 22 -2.18 -17.60 1.75
CA THR A 22 -3.57 -17.63 1.29
C THR A 22 -4.48 -16.67 2.06
N THR A 23 -4.14 -16.34 3.30
CA THR A 23 -4.94 -15.44 4.15
C THR A 23 -4.52 -13.98 3.95
N PRO A 24 -5.43 -13.07 3.55
CA PRO A 24 -5.14 -11.63 3.49
C PRO A 24 -5.00 -11.02 4.90
N ASN A 25 -4.31 -9.89 5.00
CA ASN A 25 -4.23 -9.15 6.27
C ASN A 25 -5.60 -8.57 6.66
N GLU A 26 -5.88 -8.47 7.96
CA GLU A 26 -7.09 -7.85 8.52
C GLU A 26 -7.05 -6.31 8.46
N ILE A 27 -7.17 -5.77 7.24
CA ILE A 27 -7.11 -4.33 6.99
C ILE A 27 -8.32 -3.56 7.54
N PRO A 28 -9.58 -4.03 7.44
CA PRO A 28 -10.74 -3.29 7.96
C PRO A 28 -10.65 -3.00 9.47
N SER A 29 -10.31 -4.02 10.26
CA SER A 29 -10.15 -3.86 11.71
C SER A 29 -9.04 -2.86 12.02
N PHE A 30 -7.88 -2.98 11.36
CA PHE A 30 -6.78 -2.05 11.55
C PHE A 30 -7.18 -0.60 11.26
N LEU A 31 -7.89 -0.35 10.16
CA LEU A 31 -8.33 0.99 9.80
C LEU A 31 -9.34 1.54 10.80
N ASN A 32 -10.24 0.71 11.36
CA ASN A 32 -11.19 1.11 12.40
C ASN A 32 -10.50 1.54 13.70
N HIS A 33 -9.38 0.89 14.06
CA HIS A 33 -8.61 1.24 15.25
C HIS A 33 -7.78 2.52 15.04
N HIS A 34 -7.46 2.86 13.80
CA HIS A 34 -6.61 4.00 13.46
C HIS A 34 -7.36 5.04 12.60
N ASN A 35 -8.13 5.90 13.28
CA ASN A 35 -8.93 6.95 12.66
C ASN A 35 -8.11 8.08 12.02
N SER A 36 -6.83 8.22 12.37
CA SER A 36 -5.92 9.18 11.73
C SER A 36 -5.47 8.77 10.32
N ILE A 37 -5.73 7.52 9.91
CA ILE A 37 -5.34 7.04 8.58
C ILE A 37 -6.34 7.55 7.54
N VAL A 38 -5.86 8.46 6.70
CA VAL A 38 -6.62 9.09 5.61
C VAL A 38 -6.31 8.50 4.23
N ALA A 39 -5.20 7.77 4.09
CA ALA A 39 -4.76 7.21 2.82
C ALA A 39 -3.97 5.91 2.96
N ILE A 40 -4.00 5.08 1.91
CA ILE A 40 -3.23 3.84 1.76
C ILE A 40 -2.45 3.91 0.45
N ALA A 41 -1.13 3.81 0.54
CA ALA A 41 -0.25 3.75 -0.62
C ALA A 41 0.14 2.31 -0.97
N PHE A 42 -0.25 1.84 -2.15
CA PHE A 42 0.05 0.52 -2.68
C PHE A 42 1.33 0.57 -3.52
N ILE A 43 2.38 -0.09 -3.06
CA ILE A 43 3.64 -0.20 -3.80
C ILE A 43 3.50 -1.25 -4.91
N GLY A 44 3.17 -0.79 -6.11
CA GLY A 44 2.96 -1.58 -7.31
C GLY A 44 1.51 -1.98 -7.55
N LYS A 45 1.12 -2.04 -8.83
CA LYS A 45 -0.25 -2.33 -9.29
C LYS A 45 -0.81 -3.67 -8.82
N GLN A 46 0.05 -4.67 -8.60
CA GLN A 46 -0.39 -5.98 -8.11
C GLN A 46 -0.90 -5.94 -6.66
N ALA A 47 -0.28 -5.12 -5.80
CA ALA A 47 -0.72 -4.96 -4.41
C ALA A 47 -2.15 -4.41 -4.37
N PHE A 48 -2.41 -3.35 -5.13
CA PHE A 48 -3.75 -2.78 -5.29
C PHE A 48 -4.74 -3.79 -5.87
N THR A 49 -4.36 -4.54 -6.91
CA THR A 49 -5.25 -5.52 -7.56
C THR A 49 -5.67 -6.63 -6.59
N LYS A 50 -4.74 -7.14 -5.78
CA LYS A 50 -5.04 -8.16 -4.76
C LYS A 50 -5.92 -7.60 -3.66
N PHE A 51 -5.56 -6.43 -3.13
CA PHE A 51 -6.38 -5.75 -2.15
C PHE A 51 -7.82 -5.56 -2.68
N ARG A 52 -7.94 -5.03 -3.90
CA ARG A 52 -9.22 -4.87 -4.60
C ARG A 52 -10.00 -6.19 -4.62
N LYS A 53 -9.40 -7.28 -5.08
CA LYS A 53 -10.07 -8.60 -5.16
C LYS A 53 -10.64 -9.07 -3.81
N HIS A 54 -9.95 -8.81 -2.71
CA HIS A 54 -10.38 -9.27 -1.38
C HIS A 54 -11.38 -8.33 -0.69
N PHE A 55 -11.39 -7.04 -1.04
CA PHE A 55 -12.16 -6.02 -0.30
C PHE A 55 -13.23 -5.28 -1.15
N VAL A 56 -13.37 -5.54 -2.45
CA VAL A 56 -14.25 -4.76 -3.37
C VAL A 56 -15.75 -4.97 -3.31
N GLN A 57 -16.26 -5.83 -2.42
CA GLN A 57 -17.73 -5.89 -2.23
C GLN A 57 -18.32 -4.55 -1.72
N HIS A 58 -17.50 -3.54 -1.43
CA HIS A 58 -17.91 -2.27 -0.80
C HIS A 58 -17.66 -0.97 -1.58
N CYS A 59 -17.30 -0.95 -2.89
CA CYS A 59 -16.83 0.32 -3.50
C CYS A 59 -17.26 0.75 -4.91
N GLN A 60 -17.48 2.07 -5.04
CA GLN A 60 -17.62 2.86 -6.27
C GLN A 60 -16.24 3.45 -6.66
N LYS A 61 -16.12 3.91 -7.92
CA LYS A 61 -14.87 4.26 -8.62
C LYS A 61 -13.96 5.26 -7.87
N GLU A 62 -12.66 4.94 -7.90
CA GLU A 62 -11.48 5.80 -7.70
C GLU A 62 -11.21 6.36 -6.30
N ASP A 63 -12.24 6.64 -5.50
CA ASP A 63 -12.10 6.93 -4.07
C ASP A 63 -12.79 5.83 -3.25
N PHE A 64 -12.01 5.05 -2.50
CA PHE A 64 -12.56 3.96 -1.70
C PHE A 64 -13.21 4.55 -0.43
N VAL A 65 -14.54 4.66 -0.42
CA VAL A 65 -15.31 4.91 0.80
C VAL A 65 -15.37 3.60 1.57
N MET A 66 -14.56 3.47 2.62
CA MET A 66 -14.64 2.31 3.49
C MET A 66 -15.75 2.53 4.51
N MET A 67 -16.84 1.79 4.34
CA MET A 67 -17.89 1.69 5.36
C MET A 67 -17.36 0.85 6.52
N THR A 68 -16.93 1.51 7.59
CA THR A 68 -16.50 0.83 8.82
C THR A 68 -17.75 0.53 9.66
N GLN A 69 -17.98 -0.74 10.03
CA GLN A 69 -19.21 -1.18 10.71
C GLN A 69 -19.43 -0.60 12.13
N ASN A 70 -18.45 0.12 12.69
CA ASN A 70 -18.46 0.49 14.11
C ASN A 70 -19.11 1.84 14.44
N ASP A 71 -19.46 2.66 13.45
CA ASP A 71 -20.17 3.91 13.72
C ASP A 71 -20.86 4.37 12.44
N SER A 72 -21.98 5.08 12.57
CA SER A 72 -22.75 5.70 11.49
C SER A 72 -21.98 6.72 10.63
N ARG A 73 -20.64 6.69 10.65
CA ARG A 73 -19.71 7.56 9.94
C ARG A 73 -18.93 6.75 8.90
N SER A 74 -19.41 6.83 7.66
CA SER A 74 -18.63 6.44 6.49
C SER A 74 -17.39 7.33 6.40
N ARG A 75 -16.20 6.73 6.28
CA ARG A 75 -14.95 7.45 6.11
C ARG A 75 -14.35 7.14 4.74
N CYS A 76 -13.99 8.19 4.02
CA CYS A 76 -13.28 8.06 2.76
C CYS A 76 -11.79 7.86 3.05
N ILE A 77 -11.19 6.80 2.49
CA ILE A 77 -9.75 6.54 2.58
C ILE A 77 -9.19 6.57 1.17
N LYS A 78 -8.28 7.51 0.92
CA LYS A 78 -7.66 7.66 -0.40
C LYS A 78 -6.75 6.47 -0.71
N MET A 79 -6.89 5.87 -1.88
CA MET A 79 -6.03 4.77 -2.32
C MET A 79 -5.10 5.25 -3.42
N ILE A 80 -3.79 5.16 -3.17
CA ILE A 80 -2.77 5.67 -4.08
C ILE A 80 -1.97 4.48 -4.60
N VAL A 81 -1.84 4.32 -5.91
CA VAL A 81 -1.00 3.27 -6.50
C VAL A 81 0.33 3.87 -6.91
N LEU A 82 1.38 3.48 -6.20
CA LEU A 82 2.74 3.94 -6.45
C LEU A 82 3.51 2.93 -7.32
N PRO A 83 4.50 3.37 -8.10
CA PRO A 83 5.39 2.46 -8.79
C PRO A 83 6.14 1.57 -7.78
N SER A 84 6.40 0.33 -8.17
CA SER A 84 7.11 -0.61 -7.29
C SER A 84 8.52 -0.10 -7.00
N SER A 85 8.90 -0.15 -5.71
CA SER A 85 10.26 0.16 -5.23
C SER A 85 11.29 -0.90 -5.64
N SER A 86 10.87 -2.05 -6.18
CA SER A 86 11.78 -3.08 -6.65
C SER A 86 12.58 -2.62 -7.87
N ARG A 87 13.86 -3.04 -7.93
CA ARG A 87 14.74 -2.87 -9.11
C ARG A 87 14.19 -3.56 -10.36
N ALA A 88 13.34 -4.58 -10.19
CA ALA A 88 12.71 -5.29 -11.31
C ALA A 88 11.73 -4.40 -12.11
N ASN A 89 11.26 -3.29 -11.54
CA ASN A 89 10.52 -2.27 -12.28
C ASN A 89 11.52 -1.33 -12.99
N SER A 90 12.15 -1.83 -14.05
CA SER A 90 13.17 -1.11 -14.85
C SER A 90 12.57 -0.12 -15.86
N ARG A 91 11.24 -0.14 -16.04
CA ARG A 91 10.51 0.78 -16.94
C ARG A 91 10.47 2.22 -16.44
N VAL A 92 10.82 2.43 -15.17
CA VAL A 92 10.83 3.73 -14.49
C VAL A 92 12.14 3.81 -13.71
N THR A 93 12.89 4.88 -13.90
CA THR A 93 14.13 5.17 -13.18
C THR A 93 13.86 5.40 -11.69
N LEU A 94 14.92 5.41 -10.87
CA LEU A 94 14.75 5.65 -9.43
C LEU A 94 14.24 7.07 -9.18
N GLU A 95 14.80 8.03 -9.90
CA GLU A 95 14.49 9.45 -9.84
C GLU A 95 13.02 9.67 -10.20
N GLU A 96 12.55 9.10 -11.32
CA GLU A 96 11.14 9.16 -11.71
C GLU A 96 10.22 8.51 -10.67
N LYS A 97 10.62 7.41 -10.03
CA LYS A 97 9.82 6.81 -8.94
C LYS A 97 9.70 7.77 -7.77
N VAL A 98 10.80 8.39 -7.36
CA VAL A 98 10.83 9.35 -6.25
C VAL A 98 9.95 10.55 -6.57
N ASP A 99 10.02 11.07 -7.80
CA ASP A 99 9.22 12.21 -8.22
C ASP A 99 7.73 11.88 -8.25
N ILE A 100 7.36 10.70 -8.76
CA ILE A 100 5.98 10.21 -8.69
C ILE A 100 5.53 10.09 -7.22
N TRP A 101 6.35 9.52 -6.34
CA TRP A 101 5.99 9.36 -4.93
C TRP A 101 5.79 10.70 -4.24
N LYS A 102 6.66 11.69 -4.50
CA LYS A 102 6.50 13.04 -3.98
C LYS A 102 5.20 13.67 -4.49
N HIS A 103 4.98 13.64 -5.80
CA HIS A 103 3.79 14.21 -6.43
C HIS A 103 2.49 13.63 -5.83
N GLU A 104 2.40 12.31 -5.69
CA GLU A 104 1.20 11.64 -5.19
C GLU A 104 0.98 11.82 -3.68
N LEU A 105 2.06 11.88 -2.89
CA LEU A 105 1.98 11.95 -1.43
C LEU A 105 1.96 13.38 -0.88
N MET A 106 2.49 14.37 -1.62
CA MET A 106 2.52 15.76 -1.16
C MET A 106 1.14 16.34 -0.81
N PRO A 107 0.06 16.08 -1.57
CA PRO A 107 -1.28 16.56 -1.23
C PRO A 107 -1.80 16.04 0.11
N LEU A 108 -1.22 14.96 0.66
CA LEU A 108 -1.59 14.41 1.97
C LEU A 108 -0.81 15.04 3.13
N LEU A 109 0.30 15.73 2.84
CA LEU A 109 1.21 16.27 3.85
C LEU A 109 0.99 17.76 4.11
N LEU A 110 0.30 18.47 3.21
CA LEU A 110 -0.07 19.86 3.39
C LEU A 110 -1.44 19.96 4.05
N PRO A 111 -1.62 20.83 5.07
CA PRO A 111 -2.96 21.16 5.54
C PRO A 111 -3.76 21.78 4.38
N PRO A 112 -5.10 21.61 4.35
CA PRO A 112 -5.91 22.34 3.39
C PRO A 112 -5.59 23.83 3.54
N ILE A 113 -5.20 24.46 2.44
CA ILE A 113 -4.98 25.91 2.42
C ILE A 113 -6.36 26.50 2.70
N SER A 114 -6.54 27.05 3.90
CA SER A 114 -7.73 27.82 4.24
C SER A 114 -7.76 29.03 3.30
N GLU A 115 -8.76 29.09 2.42
CA GLU A 115 -9.13 30.33 1.72
C GLU A 115 -9.73 31.35 2.69
#